data_AF-A0A7R6Z0D6-F1
#
_entry.id   AF-A0A7R6Z0D6-F1
#
_cell.length_a   1.000
_cell.length_b   1.000
_cell.length_c   1.000
_cell.angle_alpha   90.00
_cell.angle_beta   90.00
_cell.angle_gamma   90.00
#
_symmetry.space_group_name_H-M   'P 1'
#
loop_
_entity.id
_entity.type
_entity.pdbx_description
1 polymer ?
#
loop_
_entity_poly.entity_id
_entity_poly.type
_entity_poly.pdbx_seq_one_letter_code
_entity_poly.pdbx_strand_id
1 'polypeptide(L)' 'MLESDVKITSMRVYADILANAARNGWDYTPESIVSGSKRHFEEMKLQLNDAGYEIVPVGVRLYCKRLDKLAAR' A
#
# COMPACT_ATOMS: atom_id res chain seq x y z
N MET A 1 -0.31 2.25 -9.87
CA MET A 1 -0.36 2.96 -8.57
C MET A 1 0.94 2.72 -7.84
N LEU A 2 1.55 3.71 -7.18
CA LEU A 2 2.80 3.48 -6.47
C LEU A 2 2.55 2.76 -5.14
N GLU A 3 3.37 1.76 -4.83
CA GLU A 3 3.28 1.00 -3.58
C GLU A 3 3.45 1.90 -2.34
N SER A 4 4.24 2.97 -2.44
CA SER A 4 4.36 3.97 -1.37
C SER A 4 3.04 4.66 -1.06
N ASP A 5 2.25 4.99 -2.09
CA ASP A 5 0.98 5.70 -1.92
C ASP A 5 -0.06 4.78 -1.29
N VAL A 6 -0.06 3.51 -1.71
CA VAL A 6 -0.88 2.45 -1.10
C VAL A 6 -0.50 2.28 0.37
N LYS A 7 0.80 2.25 0.68
CA LYS A 7 1.28 2.10 2.07
C LYS A 7 0.86 3.27 2.94
N ILE A 8 1.03 4.51 2.47
CA ILE A 8 0.63 5.72 3.23
C ILE A 8 -0.88 5.71 3.47
N THR A 9 -1.68 5.39 2.45
CA THR A 9 -3.13 5.33 2.57
C THR A 9 -3.57 4.23 3.53
N SER A 10 -3.01 3.03 3.40
CA SER A 10 -3.26 1.91 4.30
C SER A 10 -2.96 2.27 5.76
N MET A 11 -1.82 2.92 6.04
CA MET A 11 -1.48 3.28 7.42
C MET A 11 -2.45 4.32 8.02
N ARG A 12 -2.96 5.26 7.20
CA ARG A 12 -3.97 6.24 7.66
C ARG A 12 -5.28 5.54 8.02
N VAL A 13 -5.78 4.67 7.14
CA VAL A 13 -7.01 3.90 7.39
C VAL A 13 -6.85 3.00 8.62
N TYR A 14 -5.70 2.34 8.76
CA TYR A 14 -5.43 1.51 9.94
C TYR A 14 -5.40 2.31 11.23
N ALA A 15 -4.82 3.52 11.22
CA ALA A 15 -4.82 4.41 12.37
C ALA A 15 -6.25 4.81 12.79
N ASP A 16 -7.14 5.07 11.82
CA ASP A 16 -8.54 5.37 12.10
C ASP A 16 -9.28 4.17 12.71
N ILE A 17 -8.98 2.95 12.25
CA ILE A 17 -9.50 1.69 12.84
C ILE A 17 -9.05 1.57 14.30
N LEU A 18 -7.76 1.77 14.58
CA LEU A 18 -7.22 1.71 15.95
C LEU A 18 -7.84 2.79 16.84
N ALA A 19 -7.98 4.02 16.35
CA ALA A 19 -8.63 5.10 17.08
C ALA A 19 -10.09 4.76 17.40
N ASN A 20 -10.80 4.12 16.46
CA ASN A 20 -12.15 3.65 16.71
C ASN A 20 -12.22 2.53 17.74
N ALA A 21 -11.29 1.58 17.69
CA ALA A 21 -11.21 0.50 18.66
C ALA A 21 -10.94 1.04 20.08
N ALA A 22 -9.97 1.95 20.22
CA ALA A 22 -9.65 2.61 21.47
C ALA A 22 -10.84 3.38 22.07
N ARG A 23 -11.61 4.10 21.23
CA ARG A 23 -12.86 4.76 21.65
C ARG A 23 -13.91 3.78 22.19
N ASN A 24 -13.88 2.53 21.75
CA ASN A 24 -14.77 1.46 22.20
C ASN A 24 -14.16 0.61 23.33
N GLY A 25 -13.06 1.06 23.95
CA GLY A 25 -12.42 0.38 25.08
C GLY A 25 -11.53 -0.81 24.71
N TRP A 26 -11.24 -1.01 23.42
CA TRP A 26 -10.30 -2.03 22.97
C TRP A 26 -8.88 -1.46 22.97
N ASP A 27 -7.97 -2.15 23.65
CA ASP A 27 -6.55 -1.83 23.67
C ASP A 27 -5.74 -2.97 23.03
N TYR A 28 -4.83 -2.62 22.14
CA TYR A 28 -4.02 -3.58 21.39
C TYR A 28 -2.55 -3.43 21.79
N THR A 29 -1.88 -4.56 21.99
CA THR A 29 -0.44 -4.53 22.27
C THR A 29 0.34 -3.96 21.08
N PRO A 30 1.51 -3.34 21.31
CA PRO A 30 2.35 -2.82 20.22
C PRO A 30 2.64 -3.87 19.14
N GLU A 31 2.88 -5.12 19.52
CA GLU A 31 3.15 -6.23 18.60
C GLU A 31 1.93 -6.55 17.74
N SER A 32 0.73 -6.51 18.34
CA SER A 32 -0.53 -6.71 17.64
C SER A 32 -0.81 -5.58 16.65
N ILE A 33 -0.48 -4.33 17.02
CA ILE A 33 -0.58 -3.16 16.14
C ILE A 33 0.36 -3.31 14.93
N VAL A 34 1.62 -3.68 15.15
CA VAL A 34 2.61 -3.88 14.07
C VAL A 34 2.17 -5.00 13.13
N SER A 35 1.81 -6.17 13.68
CA SER A 35 1.33 -7.31 12.90
C SER A 35 0.07 -6.97 12.09
N GLY A 36 -0.90 -6.31 12.73
CA GLY A 36 -2.16 -5.92 12.10
C GLY A 36 -1.97 -4.89 10.99
N SER A 37 -1.06 -3.92 11.16
CA SER A 37 -0.74 -2.94 10.11
C SER A 37 -0.15 -3.60 8.85
N LYS A 38 0.76 -4.57 9.04
CA LYS A 38 1.33 -5.35 7.92
C LYS A 38 0.24 -6.12 7.19
N ARG A 39 -0.62 -6.82 7.94
CA ARG A 39 -1.74 -7.57 7.35
C ARG A 39 -2.68 -6.64 6.57
N HIS A 40 -3.07 -5.52 7.18
CA HIS A 40 -3.99 -4.56 6.55
C HIS A 40 -3.43 -4.00 5.23
N PHE A 41 -2.12 -3.74 5.16
CA PHE A 41 -1.47 -3.31 3.94
C PHE A 41 -1.52 -4.37 2.82
N GLU A 42 -1.22 -5.63 3.13
CA GLU A 42 -1.30 -6.72 2.15
C GLU A 42 -2.74 -6.95 1.67
N GLU A 43 -3.72 -6.90 2.57
CA GLU A 43 -5.14 -7.02 2.22
C GLU A 43 -5.61 -5.89 1.29
N MET A 44 -5.20 -4.64 1.56
CA MET A 44 -5.51 -3.51 0.70
C MET A 44 -4.89 -3.67 -0.69
N LYS A 45 -3.66 -4.18 -0.78
CA LYS A 45 -3.04 -4.48 -2.08
C LYS A 45 -3.84 -5.52 -2.87
N LEU A 46 -4.32 -6.57 -2.20
CA LEU A 46 -5.16 -7.59 -2.84
C LEU A 46 -6.47 -7.00 -3.36
N GLN A 47 -7.15 -6.17 -2.58
CA GLN A 47 -8.38 -5.50 -2.99
C GLN A 47 -8.17 -4.57 -4.19
N LEU A 48 -7.07 -3.83 -4.22
CA LEU A 48 -6.73 -2.97 -5.35
C LEU A 48 -6.39 -3.76 -6.62
N ASN A 49 -5.69 -4.88 -6.48
CA ASN A 49 -5.42 -5.77 -7.61
C ASN A 49 -6.72 -6.36 -8.18
N ASP A 50 -7.64 -6.78 -7.31
CA ASP A 50 -8.97 -7.29 -7.71
C ASP A 50 -9.82 -6.21 -8.40
N ALA A 51 -9.69 -4.95 -7.96
CA ALA A 51 -10.29 -3.79 -8.62
C ALA A 51 -9.58 -3.38 -9.94
N GLY A 52 -8.56 -4.11 -10.38
CA GLY A 52 -7.87 -3.90 -11.66
C GLY A 52 -6.71 -2.90 -11.62
N TYR A 53 -6.27 -2.48 -10.44
CA TYR A 53 -5.09 -1.64 -10.31
C TYR A 53 -3.81 -2.46 -10.29
N GLU A 54 -2.81 -2.03 -11.07
CA GLU A 54 -1.45 -2.52 -10.93
C GLU A 54 -0.69 -1.69 -9.88
N ILE A 55 -0.17 -2.36 -8.86
CA ILE A 55 0.65 -1.74 -7.80
C ILE A 55 2.12 -1.92 -8.14
N VAL A 56 2.83 -0.80 -8.30
CA VAL A 56 4.22 -0.76 -8.78
C VAL A 56 5.14 -0.34 -7.63
N PRO A 57 6.23 -1.06 -7.35
CA PRO A 57 7.19 -0.68 -6.31
C PRO A 57 7.86 0.65 -6.65
N VAL A 58 8.19 1.44 -5.62
CA VAL A 58 9.02 2.63 -5.79
C VAL A 58 10.42 2.22 -6.24
N GLY A 59 10.93 2.84 -7.31
CA GLY A 59 12.27 2.56 -7.85
C GLY A 59 12.32 1.56 -9.00
N VAL A 60 11.19 0.95 -9.38
CA VAL A 60 11.10 0.30 -10.70
C VAL A 60 11.14 1.40 -11.75
N ARG A 61 12.29 1.57 -12.42
CA ARG A 61 12.34 2.28 -13.69
C ARG A 61 11.38 1.55 -14.63
N LEU A 62 10.23 2.15 -14.91
CA LEU A 62 9.43 1.80 -16.08
C LEU A 62 10.33 2.03 -17.28
N TYR A 63 11.02 0.98 -17.73
CA TYR A 63 11.94 1.05 -18.84
C TYR A 63 11.11 1.37 -20.08
N CYS A 64 11.08 2.63 -20.48
CA CYS A 64 10.44 3.07 -21.71
C CYS A 64 11.17 2.43 -22.89
N LYS A 65 10.79 1.22 -23.29
CA LYS A 65 11.23 0.54 -24.52
C LYS A 65 10.96 1.35 -25.81
N ARG A 66 10.33 2.52 -25.71
CA ARG A 66 9.91 3.35 -26.84
C ARG A 66 10.95 4.42 -27.25
N LEU A 67 11.95 4.72 -26.42
CA LEU A 67 12.98 5.72 -26.75
C LEU A 67 14.12 5.16 -27.62
N ASP A 68 14.43 3.87 -27.52
CA ASP A 68 15.52 3.25 -28.31
C ASP A 68 15.22 3.20 -29.82
N LYS A 69 13.93 3.23 -30.21
CA LYS A 69 13.54 3.28 -31.64
C LYS A 69 13.68 4.65 -32.29
N LEU A 70 13.78 5.73 -31.51
CA LEU A 70 13.91 7.10 -32.03
C LEU A 70 15.37 7.57 -32.11
N ALA A 71 16.28 6.92 -31.38
CA ALA A 71 17.71 7.24 -31.39
C ALA A 71 18.52 6.48 -32.47
N ALA A 72 17.88 5.59 -33.24
CA ALA A 72 18.51 4.81 -34.31
C ALA A 72 18.29 5.41 -35.72
N ARG A 73 18.28 6.74 -35.85
CA ARG A 73 18.14 7.43 -37.15
C ARG A 73 19.31 8.34 -37.42
#